data_AF-A0A6L5FXE6-F1
#
_entry.id   AF-A0A6L5FXE6-F1
#
_cell.length_a   1.000
_cell.length_b   1.000
_cell.length_c   1.000
_cell.angle_alpha   90.00
_cell.angle_beta   90.00
_cell.angle_gamma   90.00
#
_symmetry.space_group_name_H-M   'P 1'
#
loop_
_entity.id
_entity.type
_entity.pdbx_description
1 polymer ?
#
loop_
_entity_poly.entity_id
_entity_poly.type
_entity_poly.pdbx_seq_one_letter_code
_entity_poly.pdbx_strand_id
1 'polypeptide(L)'
;MIGSLRSNRHGSEGGFSLIELLVVIMILGILMAIAIPQFLGAKDQGNDSQPQAALRAALSAERTYYVDFQTYTTDVDKLRGIEPNVVWDSTDAKIGGVMAATNATGNGVVLVSTSASGNLFCIMNLATDVSLGGQTQAGTYYGSTTASTPPTSVTTDQCGSAIDSYSRDASIGWDTD
;
A
#
# COMPACT_ATOMS: atom_id res chain seq x y z
N MET A 1 -27.47 -43.92 62.53
CA MET A 1 -26.28 -43.18 63.02
C MET A 1 -25.12 -43.62 62.14
N ILE A 2 -24.70 -42.82 61.14
CA ILE A 2 -23.73 -41.69 61.21
C ILE A 2 -22.42 -42.15 61.82
N GLY A 3 -21.22 -42.01 61.24
CA GLY A 3 -20.71 -41.40 60.00
C GLY A 3 -19.40 -42.14 59.68
N SER A 4 -18.59 -41.84 58.68
CA SER A 4 -18.12 -40.55 58.23
C SER A 4 -17.41 -40.81 56.90
N LEU A 5 -17.88 -40.16 55.84
CA LEU A 5 -17.12 -40.00 54.62
C LEU A 5 -16.02 -38.96 54.87
N ARG A 6 -14.91 -39.12 54.13
CA ARG A 6 -13.97 -38.06 53.72
C ARG A 6 -12.67 -37.99 54.54
N SER A 7 -11.56 -38.33 53.88
CA SER A 7 -10.25 -37.75 54.19
C SER A 7 -9.56 -37.31 52.90
N ASN A 8 -9.42 -35.99 52.81
CA ASN A 8 -8.72 -35.13 51.88
C ASN A 8 -7.58 -35.75 51.05
N ARG A 9 -7.71 -35.65 49.72
CA ARG A 9 -6.57 -35.34 48.86
C ARG A 9 -6.24 -33.86 49.03
N HIS A 10 -5.27 -33.52 49.87
CA HIS A 10 -4.58 -32.24 49.75
C HIS A 10 -3.69 -32.34 48.51
N GLY A 11 -4.23 -31.98 47.36
CA GLY A 11 -3.40 -31.51 46.26
C GLY A 11 -2.70 -30.26 46.77
N SER A 12 -1.38 -30.21 46.67
CA SER A 12 -0.61 -29.00 46.90
C SER A 12 -1.01 -27.96 45.86
N GLU A 13 -2.09 -27.23 46.13
CA GLU A 13 -2.47 -26.03 45.41
C GLU A 13 -1.45 -24.94 45.79
N GLY A 14 -0.28 -25.00 45.15
CA GLY A 14 0.70 -23.93 45.20
C GLY A 14 0.11 -22.70 44.51
N GLY A 15 -0.37 -21.75 45.30
CA GLY A 15 -0.85 -20.47 44.80
C GLY A 15 0.30 -19.68 44.18
N PHE A 16 0.06 -19.14 42.98
CA PHE A 16 0.97 -18.22 42.29
C PHE A 16 1.20 -16.99 43.18
N SER A 17 2.45 -16.58 43.40
CA SER A 17 2.72 -15.39 44.19
C SER A 17 2.37 -14.13 43.40
N LEU A 18 1.74 -13.14 44.05
CA LEU A 18 1.47 -11.84 43.43
C LEU A 18 2.77 -11.15 42.95
N ILE A 19 3.89 -11.40 43.62
CA ILE A 19 5.19 -10.85 43.20
C ILE A 19 5.73 -11.52 41.93
N GLU A 20 5.44 -12.81 41.72
CA GLU A 20 5.84 -13.52 40.50
C GLU A 20 5.11 -12.94 39.30
N LEU A 21 3.81 -12.67 39.44
CA LEU A 21 3.03 -12.06 38.38
C LEU A 21 3.46 -10.60 38.13
N LEU A 22 3.83 -9.86 39.17
CA LEU A 22 4.30 -8.47 39.06
C LEU A 22 5.61 -8.37 38.28
N VAL A 23 6.60 -9.20 38.59
CA VAL A 23 7.89 -9.17 37.89
C VAL A 23 7.72 -9.57 36.42
N VAL A 24 6.84 -10.53 36.11
CA VAL A 24 6.56 -10.95 34.74
C VAL A 24 5.95 -9.82 33.92
N ILE A 25 4.91 -9.13 34.42
CA ILE A 25 4.31 -8.01 33.69
C ILE A 25 5.27 -6.82 33.56
N MET A 26 6.17 -6.62 34.52
CA MET A 26 7.22 -5.60 34.45
C MET A 26 8.19 -5.90 33.30
N ILE A 27 8.68 -7.13 33.20
CA ILE A 27 9.59 -7.53 32.11
C ILE A 27 8.87 -7.48 30.77
N LEU A 28 7.63 -7.97 30.68
CA LEU A 28 6.81 -7.88 29.46
C LEU A 28 6.58 -6.42 29.03
N GLY A 29 6.37 -5.50 29.98
CA GLY A 29 6.22 -4.07 29.71
C GLY A 29 7.49 -3.46 29.08
N ILE A 30 8.67 -3.82 29.58
CA ILE A 30 9.96 -3.35 29.01
C ILE A 30 10.13 -3.87 27.58
N LEU A 31 9.81 -5.15 27.33
CA LEU A 31 9.89 -5.74 25.99
C LEU A 31 8.90 -5.08 25.03
N MET A 32 7.66 -4.83 25.45
CA MET A 32 6.64 -4.17 24.64
C MET A 32 7.03 -2.73 24.28
N ALA A 33 7.65 -1.98 25.19
CA ALA A 33 8.08 -0.60 24.93
C ALA A 33 9.06 -0.50 23.74
N ILE A 34 9.94 -1.50 23.56
CA ILE A 34 10.88 -1.56 22.43
C ILE A 34 10.22 -2.20 21.19
N ALA A 35 9.35 -3.19 21.38
CA ALA A 35 8.74 -3.95 20.29
C ALA A 35 7.61 -3.23 19.54
N ILE A 36 6.81 -2.42 20.23
CA ILE A 36 5.67 -1.70 19.61
C ILE A 36 6.12 -0.72 18.52
N PRO A 37 7.08 0.21 18.75
CA PRO A 37 7.43 1.20 17.72
C PRO A 37 8.02 0.55 16.46
N GLN A 38 8.88 -0.46 16.61
CA GLN A 38 9.45 -1.18 15.45
C GLN A 38 8.38 -1.96 14.67
N PHE A 39 7.40 -2.55 15.36
CA PHE A 39 6.34 -3.33 14.72
C PHE A 39 5.39 -2.45 13.91
N LEU A 40 5.10 -1.23 14.40
CA LEU A 40 4.27 -0.27 13.68
C LEU A 40 4.93 0.16 12.36
N GLY A 41 6.22 0.53 12.38
CA GLY A 41 6.93 0.92 11.16
C GLY A 41 7.04 -0.22 10.13
N ALA A 42 7.31 -1.46 10.59
CA ALA A 42 7.34 -2.62 9.71
C ALA A 42 5.97 -2.94 9.08
N LYS A 43 4.88 -2.69 9.81
CA LYS A 43 3.52 -2.85 9.30
C LYS A 43 3.21 -1.81 8.21
N ASP A 44 3.59 -0.55 8.42
CA ASP A 44 3.34 0.51 7.44
C ASP A 44 4.14 0.29 6.16
N GLN A 45 5.42 -0.08 6.28
CA GLN A 45 6.24 -0.45 5.12
C GLN A 45 5.68 -1.68 4.37
N GLY A 46 5.14 -2.66 5.11
CA GLY A 46 4.44 -3.80 4.51
C GLY A 46 3.19 -3.36 3.74
N ASN A 47 2.39 -2.45 4.31
CA ASN A 47 1.20 -1.90 3.66
C ASN A 47 1.55 -1.12 2.39
N ASP A 48 2.66 -0.39 2.37
CA ASP A 48 3.13 0.40 1.22
C ASP A 48 3.71 -0.45 0.09
N SER A 49 4.28 -1.61 0.41
CA SER A 49 4.83 -2.52 -0.60
C SER A 49 3.75 -3.11 -1.53
N GLN A 50 2.53 -3.29 -1.03
CA GLN A 50 1.40 -3.84 -1.79
C GLN A 50 0.97 -2.94 -2.97
N PRO A 51 0.60 -1.65 -2.77
CA PRO A 51 0.20 -0.76 -3.87
C PRO A 51 1.35 -0.54 -4.86
N GLN A 52 2.59 -0.45 -4.38
CA GLN A 52 3.78 -0.35 -5.23
C GLN A 52 3.92 -1.55 -6.18
N ALA A 53 3.69 -2.77 -5.70
CA ALA A 53 3.72 -3.96 -6.54
C ALA A 53 2.55 -3.97 -7.55
N ALA A 54 1.34 -3.62 -7.11
CA ALA A 54 0.15 -3.54 -7.96
C ALA A 54 0.35 -2.53 -9.10
N LEU A 55 0.93 -1.36 -8.81
CA LEU A 55 1.22 -0.34 -9.82
C LEU A 55 2.22 -0.80 -10.89
N ARG A 56 3.25 -1.58 -10.50
CA ARG A 56 4.21 -2.13 -11.47
C ARG A 56 3.55 -3.16 -12.39
N ALA A 57 2.69 -4.02 -11.85
CA ALA A 57 1.92 -4.97 -12.64
C ALA A 57 0.95 -4.23 -13.58
N ALA A 58 0.26 -3.21 -13.08
CA ALA A 58 -0.62 -2.37 -13.87
C ALA A 58 0.11 -1.65 -15.01
N LEU A 59 1.31 -1.11 -14.76
CA LEU A 59 2.14 -0.50 -15.80
C LEU A 59 2.53 -1.52 -16.89
N SER A 60 2.80 -2.77 -16.51
CA SER A 60 3.06 -3.84 -17.46
C SER A 60 1.85 -4.11 -18.36
N ALA A 61 0.64 -4.09 -17.79
CA ALA A 61 -0.61 -4.22 -18.54
C ALA A 61 -0.81 -3.07 -19.53
N GLU A 62 -0.64 -1.83 -19.07
CA GLU A 62 -0.73 -0.62 -19.90
C GLU A 62 0.28 -0.65 -21.05
N ARG A 63 1.53 -1.03 -20.79
CA ARG A 63 2.55 -1.14 -21.83
C ARG A 63 2.22 -2.22 -22.85
N THR A 64 1.69 -3.35 -22.40
CA THR A 64 1.24 -4.43 -23.31
C THR A 64 0.11 -3.92 -24.20
N TYR A 65 -0.87 -3.23 -23.62
CA TYR A 65 -1.95 -2.61 -24.38
C TYR A 65 -1.42 -1.55 -25.37
N TYR A 66 -0.46 -0.73 -24.96
CA TYR A 66 0.16 0.28 -25.84
C TYR A 66 0.88 -0.34 -27.02
N VAL A 67 1.55 -1.49 -26.85
CA VAL A 67 2.22 -2.19 -27.97
C VAL A 67 1.21 -2.54 -29.07
N ASP A 68 0.04 -3.04 -28.68
CA ASP A 68 -0.99 -3.49 -29.63
C ASP A 68 -1.79 -2.34 -30.25
N PHE A 69 -2.11 -1.31 -29.46
CA PHE A 69 -3.06 -0.26 -29.86
C PHE A 69 -2.46 1.14 -30.02
N GLN A 70 -1.17 1.31 -29.71
CA GLN A 70 -0.45 2.59 -29.76
C GLN A 70 -1.12 3.69 -28.92
N THR A 71 -1.83 3.29 -27.86
CA THR A 71 -2.52 4.20 -26.95
C THR A 71 -2.69 3.53 -25.60
N TYR A 72 -2.62 4.29 -24.51
CA TYR A 72 -2.98 3.84 -23.17
C TYR A 72 -4.50 3.87 -22.97
N THR A 73 -5.01 3.18 -21.95
CA THR A 73 -6.45 3.10 -21.73
C THR A 73 -6.84 3.28 -20.27
N THR A 74 -8.11 3.63 -20.03
CA THR A 74 -8.73 3.58 -18.70
C THR A 74 -9.80 2.50 -18.62
N ASP A 75 -9.93 1.69 -19.68
CA ASP A 75 -10.90 0.60 -19.78
C ASP A 75 -10.44 -0.60 -18.95
N VAL A 76 -11.06 -0.74 -17.78
CA VAL A 76 -10.74 -1.79 -16.81
C VAL A 76 -10.97 -3.20 -17.36
N ASP A 77 -11.89 -3.40 -18.30
CA ASP A 77 -12.17 -4.73 -18.83
C ASP A 77 -11.04 -5.21 -19.75
N LYS A 78 -10.47 -4.28 -20.53
CA LYS A 78 -9.30 -4.55 -21.38
C LYS A 78 -8.07 -4.83 -20.53
N LEU A 79 -7.81 -4.00 -19.52
CA LEU A 79 -6.66 -4.14 -18.63
C LEU A 79 -6.74 -5.42 -17.78
N ARG A 80 -7.93 -5.78 -17.30
CA ARG A 80 -8.16 -7.05 -16.59
C ARG A 80 -7.99 -8.27 -17.49
N GLY A 81 -8.23 -8.13 -18.81
CA GLY A 81 -7.92 -9.17 -19.79
C GLY A 81 -6.43 -9.45 -19.93
N ILE A 82 -5.58 -8.46 -19.68
CA ILE A 82 -4.11 -8.56 -19.76
C ILE A 82 -3.53 -9.00 -18.41
N GLU A 83 -3.88 -8.30 -17.33
CA GLU A 83 -3.43 -8.58 -15.96
C GLU A 83 -4.63 -8.79 -15.02
N PRO A 84 -5.12 -10.04 -14.87
CA PRO A 84 -6.31 -10.34 -14.08
C PRO A 84 -6.05 -10.30 -12.56
N ASN A 85 -4.78 -10.34 -12.14
CA ASN A 85 -4.41 -10.34 -10.73
C ASN A 85 -4.35 -8.94 -10.12
N VAL A 86 -4.40 -7.90 -10.95
CA VAL A 86 -4.51 -6.52 -10.49
C VAL A 86 -5.97 -6.19 -10.22
N VAL A 87 -6.24 -5.56 -9.07
CA VAL A 87 -7.56 -5.04 -8.75
C VAL A 87 -7.74 -3.69 -9.45
N TRP A 88 -8.23 -3.73 -10.69
CA TRP A 88 -8.57 -2.53 -11.45
C TRP A 88 -9.83 -1.88 -10.89
N ASP A 89 -9.74 -0.60 -10.56
CA ASP A 89 -10.87 0.18 -10.06
C ASP A 89 -11.14 1.38 -11.00
N SER A 90 -12.41 1.67 -11.23
CA SER A 90 -12.88 2.81 -12.03
C SER A 90 -13.68 3.81 -11.21
N THR A 91 -13.92 3.51 -9.93
CA THR A 91 -14.75 4.30 -9.02
C THR A 91 -13.90 4.98 -7.96
N ASP A 92 -12.99 4.25 -7.30
CA ASP A 92 -12.10 4.80 -6.27
C ASP A 92 -10.72 4.14 -6.30
N ALA A 93 -9.63 4.84 -5.96
CA ALA A 93 -8.31 4.23 -5.85
C ALA A 93 -8.20 3.51 -4.51
N LYS A 94 -9.02 2.47 -4.34
CA LYS A 94 -9.14 1.71 -3.10
C LYS A 94 -7.78 1.26 -2.59
N ILE A 95 -7.73 0.98 -1.29
CA ILE A 95 -6.55 0.37 -0.68
C ILE A 95 -6.20 -0.91 -1.45
N GLY A 96 -5.03 -0.92 -2.09
CA GLY A 96 -4.56 -2.02 -2.95
C GLY A 96 -5.22 -2.14 -4.34
N GLY A 97 -6.13 -1.25 -4.70
CA GLY A 97 -6.68 -1.10 -6.04
C GLY A 97 -5.84 -0.16 -6.90
N VAL A 98 -5.93 -0.30 -8.23
CA VAL A 98 -5.26 0.58 -9.19
C VAL A 98 -6.29 1.28 -10.07
N MET A 99 -6.19 2.60 -10.12
CA MET A 99 -6.92 3.45 -11.07
C MET A 99 -5.96 4.01 -12.12
N ALA A 100 -6.47 4.23 -13.32
CA ALA A 100 -5.72 4.83 -14.42
C ALA A 100 -6.39 6.14 -14.90
N ALA A 101 -5.57 7.11 -15.26
CA ALA A 101 -5.98 8.27 -16.05
C ALA A 101 -5.03 8.44 -17.23
N THR A 102 -5.57 8.62 -18.42
CA THR A 102 -4.78 8.88 -19.62
C THR A 102 -4.82 10.35 -19.99
N ASN A 103 -3.78 10.82 -20.65
CA ASN A 103 -3.81 12.13 -21.28
C ASN A 103 -4.72 12.14 -22.52
N ALA A 104 -5.10 13.33 -22.99
CA ALA A 104 -6.02 13.46 -24.12
C ALA A 104 -5.50 12.85 -25.44
N THR A 105 -4.18 12.71 -25.60
CA THR A 105 -3.58 12.08 -26.80
C THR A 105 -3.37 10.58 -26.68
N GLY A 106 -3.60 9.99 -25.50
CA GLY A 106 -3.40 8.57 -25.22
C GLY A 106 -1.93 8.11 -25.19
N ASN A 107 -0.97 9.04 -25.17
CA ASN A 107 0.47 8.74 -25.08
C ASN A 107 1.03 8.84 -23.67
N GLY A 108 0.20 9.19 -22.69
CA GLY A 108 0.59 9.25 -21.30
C GLY A 108 -0.49 8.65 -20.41
N VAL A 109 -0.06 7.92 -19.38
CA VAL A 109 -0.93 7.33 -18.37
C VAL A 109 -0.38 7.63 -16.97
N VAL A 110 -1.29 7.90 -16.04
CA VAL A 110 -1.02 7.98 -14.60
C VAL A 110 -1.81 6.88 -13.92
N LEU A 111 -1.09 6.02 -13.22
CA LEU A 111 -1.61 4.92 -12.41
C LEU A 111 -1.50 5.31 -10.95
N VAL A 112 -2.56 5.11 -10.18
CA VAL A 112 -2.61 5.49 -8.77
C VAL A 112 -3.12 4.34 -7.92
N SER A 113 -2.49 4.16 -6.77
CA SER A 113 -2.92 3.20 -5.75
C SER A 113 -2.68 3.77 -4.36
N THR A 114 -3.63 3.53 -3.46
CA THR A 114 -3.56 3.98 -2.07
C THR A 114 -3.16 2.82 -1.15
N SER A 115 -2.33 3.12 -0.16
CA SER A 115 -1.90 2.19 0.89
C SER A 115 -2.82 2.26 2.10
N ALA A 116 -2.85 1.18 2.89
CA ALA A 116 -3.52 1.16 4.18
C ALA A 116 -2.85 2.06 5.23
N SER A 117 -1.60 2.51 4.99
CA SER A 117 -0.87 3.47 5.83
C SER A 117 -1.37 4.92 5.67
N GLY A 118 -2.16 5.21 4.64
CA GLY A 118 -2.55 6.58 4.28
C GLY A 118 -1.63 7.26 3.25
N ASN A 119 -0.69 6.51 2.67
CA ASN A 119 0.13 6.96 1.55
C ASN A 119 -0.54 6.66 0.20
N LEU A 120 -0.34 7.52 -0.77
CA LEU A 120 -0.76 7.35 -2.16
C LEU A 120 0.47 7.30 -3.04
N PHE A 121 0.52 6.31 -3.92
CA PHE A 121 1.61 6.10 -4.85
C PHE A 121 1.12 6.27 -6.27
N CYS A 122 1.92 6.94 -7.09
CA CYS A 122 1.67 7.12 -8.50
C CYS A 122 2.81 6.54 -9.34
N ILE A 123 2.44 5.99 -10.50
CA ILE A 123 3.34 5.82 -11.64
C ILE A 123 2.78 6.61 -12.80
N MET A 124 3.60 7.46 -13.38
CA MET A 124 3.31 8.11 -14.65
C MET A 124 4.21 7.51 -15.73
N ASN A 125 3.64 7.20 -16.89
CA ASN A 125 4.40 6.78 -18.05
C ASN A 125 4.01 7.60 -19.28
N LEU A 126 5.02 8.15 -19.96
CA LEU A 126 4.90 8.90 -21.19
C LEU A 126 5.61 8.10 -22.29
N ALA A 127 4.86 7.65 -23.29
CA ALA A 127 5.38 6.95 -24.45
C ALA A 127 6.10 7.89 -25.43
N THR A 128 5.68 9.16 -25.47
CA THR A 128 6.29 10.23 -26.27
C THR A 128 6.50 11.47 -25.42
N ASP A 129 7.28 12.42 -25.92
CA ASP A 129 7.38 13.74 -25.29
C ASP A 129 6.02 14.43 -25.32
N VAL A 130 5.38 14.53 -24.16
CA VAL A 130 4.06 15.13 -23.96
C VAL A 130 4.02 15.76 -22.58
N SER A 131 3.29 16.87 -22.41
CA SER A 131 3.11 17.48 -21.10
C SER A 131 2.08 16.70 -20.28
N LEU A 132 2.48 16.15 -19.14
CA LEU A 132 1.62 15.45 -18.18
C LEU A 132 2.16 15.65 -16.76
N GLY A 133 1.38 16.22 -15.84
CA GLY A 133 1.81 16.47 -14.45
C GLY A 133 3.17 17.16 -14.32
N GLY A 134 3.42 18.18 -15.15
CA GLY A 134 4.68 18.93 -15.19
C GLY A 134 5.85 18.21 -15.88
N GLN A 135 5.72 16.93 -16.24
CA GLN A 135 6.70 16.18 -17.02
C GLN A 135 6.47 16.39 -18.51
N THR A 136 7.55 16.52 -19.29
CA THR A 136 7.47 16.78 -20.75
C THR A 136 8.21 15.75 -21.59
N GLN A 137 8.98 14.87 -20.96
CA GLN A 137 9.86 13.93 -21.64
C GLN A 137 9.33 12.51 -21.52
N ALA A 138 9.48 11.72 -22.58
CA ALA A 138 9.15 10.30 -22.56
C ALA A 138 9.91 9.58 -21.43
N GLY A 139 9.22 8.70 -20.71
CA GLY A 139 9.80 8.04 -19.55
C GLY A 139 8.78 7.49 -18.58
N THR A 140 9.30 6.84 -17.54
CA THR A 140 8.52 6.41 -16.37
C THR A 140 8.94 7.24 -15.18
N TYR A 141 7.94 7.64 -14.41
CA TYR A 141 8.05 8.60 -13.34
C TYR A 141 7.26 8.05 -12.14
N TYR A 142 7.82 8.21 -10.96
CA TYR A 142 7.30 7.70 -9.70
C TYR A 142 7.09 8.87 -8.77
N GLY A 143 5.94 8.91 -8.11
CA GLY A 143 5.58 9.95 -7.16
C GLY A 143 4.82 9.36 -5.99
N SER A 144 4.86 10.04 -4.85
CA SER A 144 4.09 9.70 -3.66
C SER A 144 3.47 10.96 -3.08
N THR A 145 2.38 10.81 -2.36
CA THR A 145 1.82 11.87 -1.53
C THR A 145 1.02 11.26 -0.39
N THR A 146 0.70 12.04 0.63
CA THR A 146 -0.17 11.58 1.71
C THR A 146 -1.63 11.78 1.30
N ALA A 147 -2.43 10.71 1.38
CA ALA A 147 -3.86 10.77 1.13
C ALA A 147 -4.59 9.95 2.19
N SER A 148 -5.20 10.64 3.15
CA SER A 148 -5.98 10.02 4.23
C SER A 148 -7.27 9.36 3.74
N THR A 149 -7.71 9.68 2.52
CA THR A 149 -8.84 9.03 1.85
C THR A 149 -8.47 8.69 0.41
N PRO A 150 -8.76 7.47 -0.07
CA PRO A 150 -8.67 7.11 -1.48
C PRO A 150 -9.34 8.15 -2.39
N PRO A 151 -8.68 8.66 -3.44
CA PRO A 151 -9.33 9.55 -4.39
C PRO A 151 -10.43 8.80 -5.15
N THR A 152 -11.56 9.48 -5.37
CA THR A 152 -12.71 8.99 -6.14
C THR A 152 -12.54 9.24 -7.65
N SER A 153 -11.41 9.83 -8.05
CA SER A 153 -11.07 10.11 -9.45
C SER A 153 -9.57 10.35 -9.55
N VAL A 154 -8.95 9.79 -10.59
CA VAL A 154 -7.54 10.05 -10.91
C VAL A 154 -7.44 11.13 -11.97
N THR A 155 -6.54 12.07 -11.74
CA THR A 155 -6.10 13.08 -12.69
C THR A 155 -4.65 12.81 -13.07
N THR A 156 -4.15 13.57 -14.04
CA THR A 156 -2.77 13.44 -14.52
C THR A 156 -1.71 13.95 -13.53
N ASP A 157 -2.16 14.55 -12.42
CA ASP A 157 -1.32 15.32 -11.49
C ASP A 157 -1.54 14.84 -10.03
N GLN A 158 -1.97 13.58 -9.83
CA GLN A 158 -2.43 13.08 -8.52
C GLN A 158 -1.38 13.11 -7.42
N CYS A 159 -0.11 12.79 -7.73
CA CYS A 159 1.00 12.93 -6.79
C CYS A 159 1.70 14.30 -6.87
N GLY A 160 1.05 15.30 -7.46
CA GLY A 160 1.58 16.65 -7.63
C GLY A 160 1.64 17.08 -9.09
N SER A 161 1.74 18.39 -9.30
CA SER A 161 1.80 19.02 -10.62
C SER A 161 3.14 19.71 -10.91
N ALA A 162 4.03 19.79 -9.92
CA ALA A 162 5.38 20.30 -10.09
C ALA A 162 6.30 19.23 -10.66
N ILE A 163 7.30 19.64 -11.45
CA ILE A 163 8.27 18.72 -12.06
C ILE A 163 9.03 17.87 -11.04
N ASP A 164 9.24 18.41 -9.84
CA ASP A 164 9.96 17.74 -8.74
C ASP A 164 9.07 16.77 -7.94
N SER A 165 7.75 16.76 -8.18
CA SER A 165 6.83 15.82 -7.50
C SER A 165 7.00 14.38 -7.99
N TYR A 166 7.72 14.19 -9.10
CA TYR A 166 7.99 12.90 -9.68
C TYR A 166 9.49 12.71 -9.92
N SER A 167 9.97 11.51 -9.64
CA SER A 167 11.33 11.08 -9.93
C SER A 167 11.35 9.97 -10.97
N ARG A 168 12.41 9.90 -11.77
CA ARG A 168 12.67 8.73 -12.64
C ARG A 168 13.22 7.53 -11.87
N ASP A 169 13.66 7.77 -10.63
CA ASP A 169 14.08 6.73 -9.69
C ASP A 169 12.92 6.39 -8.75
N ALA A 170 12.48 5.13 -8.77
CA ALA A 170 11.38 4.65 -7.94
C ALA A 170 11.69 4.71 -6.44
N SER A 171 12.97 4.58 -6.04
CA SER A 171 13.34 4.65 -4.63
C SER A 171 13.21 6.05 -4.05
N ILE A 172 13.44 7.07 -4.88
CA ILE A 172 13.29 8.49 -4.51
C ILE A 172 11.82 8.90 -4.67
N GLY A 173 11.20 8.55 -5.80
CA GLY A 173 9.83 9.00 -6.11
C GLY A 173 8.76 8.38 -5.22
N TRP A 174 9.04 7.25 -4.57
CA TRP A 174 8.14 6.64 -3.59
C TRP A 174 8.63 6.76 -2.15
N ASP A 175 9.64 7.57 -1.92
CA ASP A 175 9.98 7.94 -0.55
C ASP A 175 8.82 8.76 0.01
N THR A 176 8.33 8.36 1.18
CA THR A 176 7.26 9.07 1.90
C THR A 176 7.91 9.65 3.14
N ASP A 177 8.61 10.77 2.94
CA ASP A 177 9.30 11.52 4.00
C ASP A 177 8.41 11.80 5.22
#